data_AF-A0A3E4Q6I2-F1
#
_entry.id   AF-A0A3E4Q6I2-F1
#
_cell.length_a   1.000
_cell.length_b   1.000
_cell.length_c   1.000
_cell.angle_alpha   90.00
_cell.angle_beta   90.00
_cell.angle_gamma   90.00
#
_symmetry.space_group_name_H-M   'P 1'
#
loop_
_entity.id
_entity.type
_entity.pdbx_description
1 polymer ?
#
loop_
_entity_poly.entity_id
_entity_poly.type
_entity_poly.pdbx_seq_one_letter_code
_entity_poly.pdbx_strand_id
1 'polypeptide(L)'
;MSQLAVLPEGAGYSARSGQATASVVRGRGDTLTFTSTCDSLAREVIALREEITRIRNETGEEVEEPPPQVVHEPTGWQWFQIWAGRLLLIALSLIIVYRLFKQRLNKS
;
A
#
# COMPACT_ATOMS: atom_id res chain seq x y z
N MET A 1 -8.03 -8.08 50.73
CA MET A 1 -7.11 -7.27 49.91
C MET A 1 -5.79 -8.03 49.77
N SER A 2 -5.40 -8.31 48.52
CA SER A 2 -4.03 -8.60 48.02
C SER A 2 -3.15 -9.66 48.73
N GLN A 3 -3.57 -10.94 48.74
CA GLN A 3 -2.64 -12.08 48.92
C GLN A 3 -1.58 -12.17 47.80
N LEU A 4 -1.84 -11.55 46.64
CA LEU A 4 -0.94 -11.54 45.49
C LEU A 4 0.37 -10.75 45.72
N ALA A 5 0.40 -9.85 46.71
CA ALA A 5 1.57 -9.01 47.00
C ALA A 5 2.66 -9.73 47.82
N VAL A 6 2.36 -10.88 48.42
CA VAL A 6 3.25 -11.62 49.35
C VAL A 6 4.04 -12.73 48.63
N LEU A 7 3.84 -12.91 47.33
CA LEU A 7 4.46 -14.02 46.60
C LEU A 7 5.92 -13.74 46.24
N PRO A 8 6.80 -14.76 46.34
CA PRO A 8 8.18 -14.64 45.90
C PRO A 8 8.25 -14.41 44.39
N GLU A 9 9.34 -13.78 43.93
CA GLU A 9 9.58 -13.54 42.50
C GLU A 9 9.49 -14.85 41.71
N GLY A 10 8.71 -14.86 40.62
CA GLY A 10 8.49 -16.05 39.79
C GLY A 10 7.35 -16.97 40.26
N ALA A 11 6.72 -16.72 41.41
CA ALA A 11 5.49 -17.42 41.77
C ALA A 11 4.28 -16.83 41.04
N GLY A 12 3.34 -17.70 40.68
CA GLY A 12 2.16 -17.32 39.93
C GLY A 12 0.94 -18.14 40.32
N TYR A 13 -0.22 -17.54 40.14
CA TYR A 13 -1.50 -18.22 40.29
C TYR A 13 -2.14 -18.40 38.94
N SER A 14 -2.64 -19.60 38.68
CA SER A 14 -3.50 -19.87 37.54
C SER A 14 -4.87 -20.28 38.06
N ALA A 15 -5.88 -19.53 37.67
CA ALA A 15 -7.27 -19.86 37.93
C ALA A 15 -7.92 -20.26 36.61
N ARG A 16 -8.56 -21.44 36.60
CA ARG A 16 -9.33 -21.93 35.46
C ARG A 16 -10.80 -21.96 35.84
N SER A 17 -11.63 -21.29 35.04
CA SER A 17 -13.08 -21.35 35.14
C SER A 17 -13.64 -21.79 33.79
N GLY A 18 -14.07 -23.05 33.70
CA GLY A 18 -14.50 -23.67 32.44
C GLY A 18 -13.38 -23.70 31.39
N GLN A 19 -13.61 -23.00 30.27
CA GLN A 19 -12.64 -22.86 29.18
C GLN A 19 -11.85 -21.53 29.23
N ALA A 20 -12.02 -20.73 30.28
CA ALA A 20 -11.23 -19.53 30.52
C ALA A 20 -10.12 -19.82 31.53
N THR A 21 -8.89 -19.46 31.21
CA THR A 21 -7.72 -19.56 32.10
C THR A 21 -7.15 -18.17 32.31
N ALA A 22 -7.03 -17.74 33.56
CA ALA A 22 -6.35 -16.51 33.94
C ALA A 22 -5.11 -16.87 34.75
N SER A 23 -3.93 -16.55 34.23
CA SER A 23 -2.66 -16.69 34.93
C SER A 23 -2.10 -15.33 35.32
N VAL A 24 -1.60 -15.25 36.55
CA VAL A 24 -0.94 -14.06 37.09
C VAL A 24 0.44 -14.48 37.51
N VAL A 25 1.47 -13.87 36.93
CA VAL A 25 2.88 -14.15 37.24
C VAL A 25 3.53 -12.89 37.77
N ARG A 26 4.23 -13.00 38.90
CA ARG A 26 5.06 -11.91 39.42
C ARG A 26 6.39 -11.86 38.66
N GLY A 27 6.60 -10.77 37.91
CA GLY A 27 7.86 -10.46 37.24
C GLY A 27 8.93 -9.99 38.24
N ARG A 28 10.07 -9.50 37.74
CA ARG A 28 11.12 -8.92 38.59
C ARG A 28 10.59 -7.62 39.24
N GLY A 29 10.77 -7.46 40.54
CA GLY A 29 10.28 -6.31 41.32
C GLY A 29 8.77 -6.30 41.56
N ASP A 30 8.11 -5.16 41.30
CA ASP A 30 6.68 -4.92 41.55
C ASP A 30 5.79 -5.12 40.31
N THR A 31 6.30 -5.79 39.28
CA THR A 31 5.57 -6.03 38.03
C THR A 31 4.71 -7.28 38.11
N LEU A 32 3.40 -7.14 37.82
CA LEU A 32 2.44 -8.24 37.76
C LEU A 32 1.97 -8.42 36.31
N THR A 33 2.26 -9.58 35.73
CA THR A 33 1.81 -9.94 34.38
C THR A 33 0.53 -10.76 34.48
N PHE A 34 -0.57 -10.23 33.96
CA PHE A 34 -1.87 -10.89 33.91
C PHE A 34 -2.15 -11.39 32.49
N THR A 35 -2.34 -12.69 32.32
CA THR A 35 -2.65 -13.34 31.04
C THR A 35 -3.99 -14.04 31.16
N SER A 36 -5.00 -13.58 30.42
CA SER A 36 -6.30 -14.24 30.32
C SER A 36 -6.47 -14.88 28.95
N THR A 37 -6.66 -16.20 28.90
CA THR A 37 -6.98 -16.97 27.70
C THR A 37 -8.43 -17.43 27.79
N CYS A 38 -9.29 -16.92 26.90
CA CYS A 38 -10.69 -17.32 26.79
C CYS A 38 -10.89 -18.11 25.49
N ASP A 39 -11.12 -19.42 25.61
CA ASP A 39 -11.33 -20.31 24.46
C ASP A 39 -12.56 -19.92 23.62
N SER A 40 -13.59 -19.35 24.25
CA SER A 40 -14.79 -18.85 23.56
C SER A 40 -14.48 -17.75 22.56
N LEU A 41 -13.65 -16.76 22.95
CA LEU A 41 -13.23 -15.67 22.07
C LEU A 41 -12.28 -16.17 20.98
N ALA A 42 -11.38 -17.09 21.31
CA ALA A 42 -10.48 -17.69 20.34
C ALA A 42 -11.26 -18.43 19.24
N ARG A 43 -12.30 -19.17 19.62
CA ARG A 43 -13.18 -19.88 18.68
C ARG A 43 -13.98 -18.92 17.79
N GLU A 44 -14.49 -17.83 18.35
CA GLU A 44 -15.21 -16.80 17.60
C GLU A 44 -14.30 -16.11 16.56
N VAL A 45 -13.07 -15.76 16.93
CA VAL A 45 -12.09 -15.15 16.00
C VAL A 45 -11.72 -16.11 14.87
N ILE A 46 -11.57 -17.40 15.14
CA ILE A 46 -11.27 -18.41 14.11
C ILE A 46 -12.45 -18.51 13.13
N ALA A 47 -13.68 -18.61 13.62
CA ALA A 47 -14.88 -18.68 12.78
C ALA A 47 -15.04 -17.42 11.92
N LEU A 48 -14.88 -16.22 12.49
CA LEU A 48 -14.95 -14.96 11.74
C LEU A 48 -13.87 -14.87 10.66
N ARG A 49 -12.64 -15.31 10.94
CA ARG A 49 -11.57 -15.31 9.94
C ARG A 49 -11.87 -16.25 8.78
N GLU A 50 -12.44 -17.42 9.07
CA GLU A 50 -12.86 -18.37 8.04
C GLU A 50 -13.99 -17.79 7.18
N GLU A 51 -14.97 -17.13 7.78
CA GLU A 51 -16.03 -16.43 7.06
C GLU A 51 -15.51 -15.28 6.19
N ILE A 52 -14.61 -14.44 6.72
CA ILE A 52 -13.98 -13.37 5.92
C ILE A 52 -13.20 -13.96 4.75
N THR A 53 -12.49 -15.07 4.97
CA THR A 53 -11.70 -15.72 3.91
C THR A 53 -12.62 -16.35 2.86
N ARG A 54 -13.74 -16.95 3.27
CA ARG A 54 -14.77 -17.48 2.38
C ARG A 54 -15.42 -16.35 1.57
N ILE A 55 -15.90 -15.28 2.22
CA ILE A 55 -16.50 -14.12 1.55
C ILE A 55 -15.50 -13.52 0.58
N ARG A 56 -14.23 -13.37 0.96
CA ARG A 56 -13.19 -12.85 0.06
C ARG A 56 -12.88 -13.79 -1.09
N ASN A 57 -13.07 -15.10 -0.93
CA ASN A 57 -12.92 -16.06 -2.02
C ASN A 57 -14.13 -16.03 -2.97
N GLU A 58 -15.34 -15.94 -2.42
CA GLU A 58 -16.61 -15.81 -3.17
C GLU A 58 -16.72 -14.43 -3.87
N THR A 59 -16.14 -13.40 -3.27
CA THR A 59 -16.02 -12.04 -3.84
C THR A 59 -14.68 -11.86 -4.58
N GLY A 60 -13.85 -12.91 -4.62
CA GLY A 60 -12.44 -12.86 -5.00
C GLY A 60 -12.14 -13.04 -6.48
N GLU A 61 -13.16 -13.03 -7.33
CA GLU A 61 -12.99 -13.08 -8.79
C GLU A 61 -13.29 -11.73 -9.46
N GLU A 62 -13.40 -10.66 -8.68
CA GLU A 62 -13.58 -9.29 -9.20
C GLU A 62 -12.78 -8.28 -8.37
N VAL A 63 -11.53 -8.59 -8.06
CA VAL A 63 -10.54 -7.51 -7.88
C VAL A 63 -10.22 -7.04 -9.30
N GLU A 64 -11.09 -6.18 -9.83
CA GLU A 64 -10.77 -5.38 -11.00
C GLU A 64 -9.41 -4.73 -10.72
N GLU A 65 -8.41 -5.10 -11.52
CA GLU A 65 -7.18 -4.33 -11.60
C GLU A 65 -7.59 -2.85 -11.76
N PRO A 66 -6.99 -1.91 -10.99
CA PRO A 66 -7.34 -0.51 -11.13
C PRO A 66 -7.27 -0.18 -12.63
N PRO A 67 -8.35 0.39 -13.21
CA PRO A 67 -8.49 0.52 -14.66
C PRO A 67 -7.18 1.10 -15.20
N PRO A 68 -6.61 0.49 -16.25
CA PRO A 68 -5.27 0.83 -16.72
C PRO A 68 -5.23 2.34 -16.88
N GLN A 69 -4.31 2.99 -16.14
CA GLN A 69 -4.18 4.43 -16.16
C GLN A 69 -4.06 4.82 -17.63
N VAL A 70 -5.11 5.46 -18.14
CA VAL A 70 -5.26 5.74 -19.56
C VAL A 70 -4.23 6.80 -19.87
N VAL A 71 -3.00 6.38 -20.20
CA VAL A 71 -1.99 7.25 -20.75
C VAL A 71 -2.62 7.75 -22.05
N HIS A 72 -2.99 9.02 -22.08
CA HIS A 72 -3.55 9.65 -23.26
C HIS A 72 -2.44 9.72 -24.32
N GLU A 73 -2.26 8.65 -25.07
CA GLU A 73 -1.43 8.65 -26.24
C GLU A 73 -2.09 9.56 -27.28
N PRO A 74 -1.38 10.60 -27.76
CA PRO A 74 -1.93 11.48 -28.77
C PRO A 74 -2.30 10.66 -30.01
N THR A 75 -3.54 10.79 -30.46
CA THR A 75 -4.09 10.06 -31.61
C THR A 75 -3.22 10.29 -32.85
N GLY A 76 -3.04 9.29 -33.72
CA GLY A 76 -2.11 9.37 -34.86
C GLY A 76 -2.26 10.63 -35.74
N TRP A 77 -3.48 11.17 -35.83
CA TRP A 77 -3.74 12.43 -36.54
C TRP A 77 -3.14 13.68 -35.87
N GLN A 78 -3.12 13.75 -34.53
CA GLN A 78 -2.44 14.81 -33.79
C GLN A 78 -0.93 14.73 -34.00
N TRP A 79 -0.39 13.52 -34.10
CA TRP A 79 1.02 13.29 -34.40
C TRP A 79 1.42 13.84 -35.77
N PHE A 80 0.56 13.64 -36.78
CA PHE A 80 0.75 14.21 -38.11
C PHE A 80 0.83 15.74 -38.09
N GLN A 81 -0.04 16.41 -37.30
CA GLN A 81 -0.03 17.87 -37.18
C GLN A 81 1.25 18.40 -36.52
N ILE A 82 1.72 17.75 -35.46
CA ILE A 82 2.98 18.10 -34.79
C ILE A 82 4.16 17.98 -35.79
N TRP A 83 4.17 16.93 -36.60
CA TRP A 83 5.20 16.72 -37.62
C TRP A 83 5.15 17.75 -38.74
N ALA A 84 3.97 18.04 -39.27
CA ALA A 84 3.78 19.05 -40.30
C ALA A 84 4.27 20.44 -39.84
N GLY A 85 3.95 20.82 -38.60
CA GLY A 85 4.42 22.09 -38.01
C GLY A 85 5.95 22.16 -37.87
N ARG A 86 6.59 21.07 -37.43
CA ARG A 86 8.07 21.01 -37.32
C ARG A 86 8.76 21.07 -38.68
N LEU A 87 8.24 20.36 -39.68
CA LEU A 87 8.76 20.41 -41.06
C LEU A 87 8.69 21.83 -41.63
N LEU A 88 7.57 22.53 -41.40
CA LEU A 88 7.40 23.92 -41.84
C LEU A 88 8.43 24.85 -41.19
N LEU A 89 8.64 24.75 -39.87
CA LEU A 89 9.61 25.57 -39.14
C LEU A 89 11.06 25.33 -39.61
N ILE A 90 11.42 24.08 -39.90
CA ILE A 90 12.74 23.73 -40.44
C ILE A 90 12.93 24.32 -41.84
N ALA A 91 11.93 24.23 -42.71
CA ALA A 91 12.02 24.82 -44.05
C ALA A 91 12.18 26.35 -43.98
N LEU A 92 11.40 27.01 -43.11
CA LEU A 92 11.46 28.46 -42.92
C LEU A 92 12.83 28.91 -42.38
N SER A 93 13.38 28.18 -41.41
CA SER A 93 14.71 28.48 -40.86
C SER A 93 15.82 28.31 -41.91
N LEU A 94 15.78 27.25 -42.71
CA LEU A 94 16.72 27.03 -43.81
C LEU A 94 16.64 28.14 -44.87
N ILE A 95 15.43 28.59 -45.23
CA ILE A 95 15.23 29.70 -46.17
C ILE A 95 15.84 30.98 -45.62
N ILE A 96 15.64 31.28 -44.33
CA ILE A 96 16.23 32.47 -43.68
C ILE A 96 17.76 32.38 -43.70
N VAL A 97 18.33 31.25 -43.30
CA VAL A 97 19.79 31.03 -43.31
C VAL A 97 20.35 31.20 -44.73
N TYR A 98 19.72 30.58 -45.74
CA TYR A 98 20.14 30.72 -47.13
C TYR A 98 20.10 32.18 -47.60
N ARG A 99 19.01 32.91 -47.29
CA ARG A 99 18.89 34.33 -47.63
C ARG A 99 19.96 35.18 -46.96
N LEU A 100 20.24 34.94 -45.68
CA LEU A 100 21.30 35.65 -44.95
C LEU A 100 22.68 35.35 -45.53
N PHE A 101 22.95 34.08 -45.88
CA PHE A 101 24.23 33.68 -46.46
C PHE A 101 24.43 34.29 -47.85
N LYS A 102 23.39 34.26 -48.70
CA LYS A 102 23.41 34.90 -50.01
C LYS A 102 23.65 36.41 -49.92
N GLN A 103 23.02 37.08 -48.95
CA GLN A 103 23.26 38.51 -48.71
C GLN A 103 24.70 38.80 -48.28
N ARG A 104 25.35 37.90 -47.52
CA ARG A 104 26.76 38.04 -47.16
C ARG A 104 27.68 37.84 -48.37
N LEU A 105 27.42 36.84 -49.20
CA LEU A 105 28.20 36.59 -50.43
C LEU A 105 28.07 37.73 -51.45
N ASN A 106 26.90 38.35 -51.57
CA ASN A 106 26.67 39.45 -52.51
C ASN A 106 27.18 40.82 -52.02
N LYS A 107 27.69 40.88 -50.78
CA LYS A 107 28.31 42.09 -50.19
C LYS A 107 29.84 42.01 -50.11
N SER A 108 30.44 40.85 -50.40
CA SER A 108 31.88 40.64 -50.47
C SER A 108 32.35 40.69 -51.92
#